data_AF-A0AAV5UA47-F1
#
_entry.id   AF-A0AAV5UA47-F1
#
_cell.length_a   1.000
_cell.length_b   1.000
_cell.length_c   1.000
_cell.angle_alpha   90.00
_cell.angle_beta   90.00
_cell.angle_gamma   90.00
#
_symmetry.space_group_name_H-M   'P 1'
#
loop_
_entity.id
_entity.type
_entity.pdbx_description
1 polymer ?
#
loop_
_entity_poly.entity_id
_entity_poly.type
_entity_poly.pdbx_seq_one_letter_code
_entity_poly.pdbx_strand_id
1 'polypeptide(L)' 'KPPFIEAVNQKLVQQPLFTVWLEHEGNMQNVPGGVFTYGAIDTTNCGPVIAWQTLSSATYFEFKLTMVALGTYSN' A
#
# COMPACT_ATOMS: atom_id res chain seq x y z
N LYS A 1 6.03 8.57 -18.78
CA LYS A 1 5.65 8.93 -17.40
C LYS A 1 4.81 7.80 -16.82
N PRO A 2 5.02 7.35 -15.57
CA PRO A 2 4.25 6.25 -14.98
C PRO A 2 2.74 6.56 -14.96
N PRO A 3 1.85 5.56 -15.17
CA PRO A 3 0.41 5.79 -15.34
C PRO A 3 -0.24 6.56 -14.18
N PHE A 4 0.10 6.20 -12.93
CA PHE A 4 -0.50 6.84 -11.77
C PHE A 4 -0.07 8.31 -11.63
N ILE A 5 1.18 8.63 -11.94
CA ILE A 5 1.65 10.03 -11.93
C ILE A 5 0.93 10.83 -13.04
N GLU A 6 0.59 10.20 -14.16
CA GLU A 6 -0.22 10.85 -15.19
C GLU A 6 -1.63 11.15 -14.71
N ALA A 7 -2.31 10.17 -14.09
CA ALA A 7 -3.63 10.36 -13.52
C ALA A 7 -3.69 11.48 -12.46
N VAL A 8 -2.66 11.58 -11.60
CA VAL A 8 -2.54 12.66 -10.62
C VAL A 8 -2.42 14.02 -11.29
N ASN A 9 -1.55 14.17 -12.30
CA ASN A 9 -1.36 15.45 -12.98
C ASN A 9 -2.61 15.89 -13.76
N GLN A 10 -3.34 14.94 -14.34
CA GLN A 10 -4.61 15.20 -15.02
C GLN A 10 -5.79 15.39 -14.06
N LYS A 11 -5.57 15.29 -12.73
CA LYS A 11 -6.61 15.38 -11.70
C LYS A 11 -7.73 14.34 -11.87
N LEU A 12 -7.39 13.15 -12.34
CA LEU A 12 -8.32 12.01 -12.49
C LEU A 12 -8.56 11.25 -11.18
N VAL A 13 -7.77 11.54 -10.15
CA VAL A 13 -7.88 10.95 -8.80
C VAL A 13 -8.02 12.04 -7.76
N GLN A 14 -8.77 11.76 -6.69
CA GLN A 14 -9.07 12.74 -5.63
C GLN A 14 -7.84 13.04 -4.76
N GLN A 15 -7.03 12.01 -4.48
CA GLN A 15 -5.80 12.13 -3.70
C GLN A 15 -4.61 11.52 -4.46
N PRO A 16 -3.37 12.00 -4.27
CA PRO A 16 -2.18 11.48 -4.94
C PRO A 16 -1.63 10.21 -4.27
N LEU A 17 -2.48 9.24 -3.96
CA LEU A 17 -2.12 7.97 -3.33
C LEU A 17 -2.96 6.80 -3.86
N PHE A 18 -2.53 5.59 -3.58
CA PHE A 18 -3.32 4.38 -3.79
C PHE A 18 -3.21 3.45 -2.58
N THR A 19 -4.23 2.64 -2.35
CA THR A 19 -4.24 1.59 -1.31
C THR A 19 -4.34 0.22 -1.98
N VAL A 20 -3.62 -0.75 -1.42
CA VAL A 20 -3.62 -2.13 -1.89
C VAL A 20 -4.11 -3.00 -0.76
N TRP A 21 -5.23 -3.67 -0.97
CA TRP A 21 -5.71 -4.73 -0.10
C TRP A 21 -5.44 -6.07 -0.79
N LEU A 22 -4.79 -6.98 -0.08
CA LEU A 22 -4.52 -8.34 -0.54
C LEU A 22 -5.35 -9.27 0.33
N GLU A 23 -6.29 -9.96 -0.29
CA GLU A 23 -7.18 -10.88 0.39
C GLU A 23 -6.43 -12.16 0.76
N HIS A 24 -6.58 -12.62 2.00
CA HIS A 24 -5.88 -13.81 2.48
C HIS A 24 -6.69 -15.07 2.21
N GLU A 25 -6.55 -15.60 0.99
CA GLU A 25 -7.31 -16.75 0.52
C GLU A 25 -6.52 -18.08 0.55
N GLY A 26 -5.24 -18.06 0.92
CA GLY A 26 -4.38 -19.25 0.89
C GLY A 26 -4.21 -19.82 -0.53
N ASN A 27 -4.31 -21.14 -0.70
CA ASN A 27 -4.08 -21.84 -1.98
C ASN A 27 -5.37 -22.01 -2.81
N MET A 28 -6.34 -21.09 -2.66
CA MET A 28 -7.58 -21.16 -3.42
C MET A 28 -7.41 -20.62 -4.85
N GLN A 29 -8.16 -21.21 -5.79
CA GLN A 29 -8.15 -20.82 -7.20
C GLN A 29 -9.52 -20.26 -7.57
N ASN A 30 -9.54 -19.30 -8.50
CA ASN A 30 -10.76 -18.64 -8.98
C ASN A 30 -11.56 -17.90 -7.89
N VAL A 31 -10.87 -17.39 -6.87
CA VAL A 31 -11.44 -16.48 -5.86
C VAL A 31 -10.89 -15.05 -6.06
N PRO A 32 -11.61 -14.00 -5.63
CA PRO A 32 -11.05 -12.67 -5.54
C PRO A 32 -9.75 -12.67 -4.71
N GLY A 33 -8.74 -11.91 -5.13
CA GLY A 33 -7.41 -11.91 -4.48
C GLY A 33 -7.04 -10.60 -3.80
N GLY A 34 -7.90 -9.58 -3.90
CA GLY A 34 -7.59 -8.24 -3.41
C GLY A 34 -8.18 -7.12 -4.25
N VAL A 35 -7.90 -5.89 -3.83
CA VAL A 35 -8.43 -4.66 -4.43
C VAL A 35 -7.33 -3.60 -4.48
N PHE A 36 -7.22 -2.91 -5.61
CA PHE A 36 -6.46 -1.67 -5.75
C PHE A 36 -7.43 -0.49 -5.75
N THR A 37 -7.26 0.41 -4.79
CA THR A 37 -8.04 1.66 -4.70
C THR A 37 -7.16 2.83 -5.08
N TYR A 38 -7.46 3.46 -6.21
CA TYR A 38 -6.73 4.64 -6.69
C TYR A 38 -7.40 5.92 -6.21
N GLY A 39 -6.62 6.81 -5.59
CA GLY A 39 -7.09 8.14 -5.23
C GLY A 39 -7.78 8.26 -3.88
N ALA A 40 -7.82 7.20 -3.08
CA ALA A 40 -8.45 7.18 -1.76
C ALA A 40 -7.83 6.11 -0.86
N ILE A 41 -8.04 6.26 0.45
CA ILE A 41 -7.73 5.25 1.45
C ILE A 41 -8.91 4.29 1.55
N ASP A 42 -8.66 3.00 1.37
CA ASP A 42 -9.68 1.96 1.49
C ASP A 42 -9.97 1.65 2.97
N THR A 43 -10.88 2.42 3.56
CA THR A 43 -11.32 2.21 4.95
C THR A 43 -12.25 1.02 5.14
N THR A 44 -12.74 0.41 4.05
CA THR A 44 -13.63 -0.75 4.09
C THR A 44 -12.84 -2.04 4.23
N ASN A 45 -11.81 -2.24 3.40
CA ASN A 45 -11.03 -3.48 3.39
C ASN A 45 -9.76 -3.41 4.26
N CYS A 46 -9.10 -2.25 4.36
CA CYS A 46 -7.86 -2.10 5.15
C CYS A 46 -8.08 -1.57 6.58
N GLY A 47 -9.25 -0.99 6.88
CA GLY A 47 -9.53 -0.34 8.16
C GLY A 47 -8.80 1.00 8.33
N PRO A 48 -8.55 1.46 9.58
CA PRO A 48 -7.92 2.76 9.83
C PRO A 48 -6.40 2.75 9.55
N VAL A 49 -5.87 3.90 9.12
CA VAL A 49 -4.43 4.07 8.96
C VAL A 49 -3.74 4.04 10.31
N ILE A 50 -2.79 3.12 10.48
CA ILE A 50 -2.04 2.95 11.73
C ILE A 50 -0.75 3.77 11.79
N ALA A 51 -0.16 4.12 10.64
CA ALA A 51 1.07 4.90 10.56
C ALA A 51 1.36 5.44 9.15
N TRP A 52 2.22 6.46 9.07
CA TRP A 52 2.88 6.92 7.85
C TRP A 52 4.39 6.82 8.03
N GLN A 53 5.10 6.49 6.95
CA GLN A 53 6.56 6.46 6.92
C GLN A 53 7.06 7.24 5.72
N THR A 54 8.10 8.04 5.92
CA THR A 54 8.77 8.76 4.83
C THR A 54 9.60 7.81 4.00
N LEU A 55 9.56 7.97 2.67
CA LEU A 55 10.39 7.17 1.77
C LEU A 55 11.87 7.52 1.93
N SER A 56 12.74 6.50 1.90
CA SER A 56 14.20 6.67 1.87
C SER A 56 14.71 7.11 0.50
N SER A 57 13.95 6.81 -0.56
CA SER A 57 14.27 7.13 -1.96
C SER A 57 12.98 7.39 -2.76
N ALA A 58 13.04 8.28 -3.75
CA ALA A 58 11.91 8.56 -4.64
C ALA A 58 11.73 7.51 -5.75
N THR A 59 12.63 6.53 -5.85
CA THR A 59 12.61 5.50 -6.92
C THR A 59 11.71 4.32 -6.57
N TYR A 60 11.56 4.00 -5.29
CA TYR A 60 10.80 2.85 -4.79
C TYR A 60 9.89 3.25 -3.63
N PHE A 61 8.87 2.44 -3.35
CA PHE A 61 8.11 2.53 -2.08
C PHE A 61 8.92 1.93 -0.92
N GLU A 62 10.13 2.44 -0.73
CA GLU A 62 11.12 1.99 0.23
C GLU A 62 11.16 2.94 1.44
N PHE A 63 11.23 2.38 2.65
CA PHE A 63 11.36 3.14 3.90
C PHE A 63 12.35 2.45 4.85
N LYS A 64 12.88 3.21 5.81
CA LYS A 64 13.87 2.70 6.77
C LYS A 64 13.21 1.75 7.77
N LEU A 65 13.64 0.49 7.77
CA LEU A 65 13.28 -0.47 8.82
C LEU A 65 14.14 -0.23 10.08
N THR A 66 13.50 -0.13 11.24
CA THR A 66 14.17 0.22 12.51
C THR A 66 14.63 -0.98 13.32
N MET A 67 13.85 -2.06 13.33
CA MET A 67 14.09 -3.25 14.15
C MET A 67 13.35 -4.45 13.54
N VAL A 68 13.95 -5.64 13.64
CA VAL A 68 13.27 -6.92 13.37
C VAL A 68 13.34 -7.77 14.63
N ALA A 69 12.22 -8.41 14.99
CA ALA A 69 12.16 -9.31 16.14
C ALA A 69 11.65 -10.70 15.76
N LEU A 70 12.20 -11.73 16.39
CA LEU A 70 11.76 -13.12 16.31
C LEU A 70 11.64 -13.68 17.75
N GLY A 71 10.41 -13.89 18.21
CA GLY A 71 10.15 -14.27 19.59
C GLY A 71 10.64 -13.19 20.56
N THR A 72 11.53 -13.56 21.49
CA THR A 72 12.12 -12.64 22.47
C THR A 72 13.41 -11.96 21.99
N TYR A 73 13.93 -12.34 20.82
CA TYR A 73 15.15 -11.77 20.26
C TYR A 73 14.82 -10.63 19.29
N SER A 74 15.53 -9.50 19.42
CA SER A 74 15.39 -8.32 18.57
C SER A 74 16.76 -7.77 18.16
N ASN A 75 16.90 -7.36 16.90
CA ASN A 75 18.02 -6.55 16.39
C ASN A 75 17.58 -5.11 16.15
#